data_AF-A0A7V5FM28-F1
#
_entry.id   AF-A0A7V5FM28-F1
#
_cell.length_a   1.000
_cell.length_b   1.000
_cell.length_c   1.000
_cell.angle_alpha   90.00
_cell.angle_beta   90.00
_cell.angle_gamma   90.00
#
_symmetry.space_group_name_H-M   'P 1'
#
loop_
_entity.id
_entity.type
_entity.pdbx_description
1 polymer ?
#
loop_
_entity_poly.entity_id
_entity_poly.type
_entity_poly.pdbx_seq_one_letter_code
_entity_poly.pdbx_strand_id
1 'polypeptide(L)'
;MAKAVDPVCGKEVDVSTSERSTYLGKTYYFCSHEDKTEFDRNPEAYVAKEIVAANSEVPPGILSSDKIIDELKSLMRQDYDAVLDYKDAAGHIDDKDIAVSLRQFADDHTRHVSELSDWIAKLGGIPPAPSRDIKGILIEGYSRLRGITGTRGILLALESEARMRVRSYS
;
A
#
# COMPACT_ATOMS: atom_id res chain seq x y z
N MET A 1 1.49 45.57 -2.69
CA MET A 1 0.85 44.65 -3.65
C MET A 1 1.36 43.24 -3.35
N ALA A 2 0.49 42.23 -3.36
CA ALA A 2 0.94 40.85 -3.18
C ALA A 2 1.74 40.41 -4.42
N LYS A 3 2.84 39.72 -4.19
CA LYS A 3 3.75 39.25 -5.24
C LYS A 3 3.64 37.73 -5.35
N ALA A 4 3.72 37.23 -6.58
CA ALA A 4 3.79 35.80 -6.89
C ALA A 4 4.90 35.57 -7.92
N VAL A 5 5.32 34.32 -8.07
CA VAL A 5 6.32 33.93 -9.08
C VAL A 5 5.61 33.14 -10.17
N ASP A 6 5.83 33.55 -11.42
CA ASP A 6 5.36 32.81 -12.60
C ASP A 6 6.05 31.44 -12.64
N PRO A 7 5.31 30.32 -12.61
CA PRO A 7 5.90 28.98 -12.55
C PRO A 7 6.53 28.52 -13.87
N VAL A 8 6.22 29.17 -15.00
CA VAL A 8 6.78 28.84 -16.32
C VAL A 8 8.11 29.54 -16.51
N CYS A 9 8.17 30.86 -16.27
CA CYS A 9 9.36 31.67 -16.58
C CYS A 9 10.13 32.19 -15.36
N GLY A 10 9.59 32.04 -14.14
CA GLY A 10 10.25 32.44 -12.89
C GLY A 10 10.20 33.94 -12.57
N LYS A 11 9.42 34.74 -13.31
CA LYS A 11 9.31 36.19 -13.08
C LYS A 11 8.40 36.52 -11.91
N GLU A 12 8.76 37.54 -11.14
CA GLU A 12 7.88 38.09 -10.10
C GLU A 12 6.75 38.92 -10.73
N VAL A 13 5.51 38.62 -10.37
CA VAL A 13 4.30 39.25 -10.89
C VAL A 13 3.45 39.85 -9.77
N ASP A 14 2.65 40.83 -10.14
CA ASP A 14 1.68 41.45 -9.22
C ASP A 14 0.35 40.71 -9.30
N VAL A 15 -0.02 40.07 -8.19
CA VAL A 15 -1.23 39.23 -8.03
C VAL A 15 -2.51 39.95 -8.44
N SER A 16 -2.57 41.28 -8.29
CA SER A 16 -3.77 42.06 -8.60
C SER A 16 -4.00 42.32 -10.09
N THR A 17 -2.95 42.17 -10.91
CA THR A 17 -2.98 42.51 -12.34
C THR A 17 -2.57 41.35 -13.26
N SER A 18 -1.97 40.30 -12.71
CA SER A 18 -1.51 39.13 -13.45
C SER A 18 -2.67 38.26 -13.95
N GLU A 19 -2.44 37.63 -15.09
CA GLU A 19 -3.21 36.46 -15.53
C GLU A 19 -3.13 35.35 -14.48
N ARG A 20 -4.17 34.52 -14.39
CA ARG A 20 -4.24 33.46 -13.38
C ARG A 20 -4.93 32.21 -13.89
N SER A 21 -4.51 31.08 -13.33
CA SER A 21 -5.13 29.77 -13.55
C SER A 21 -5.20 28.99 -12.25
N THR A 22 -6.14 28.07 -12.15
CA THR A 22 -6.33 27.23 -10.97
C THR A 22 -6.02 25.79 -11.31
N TYR A 23 -5.08 25.19 -10.58
CA TYR A 23 -4.72 23.79 -10.72
C TYR A 23 -4.59 23.14 -9.34
N LEU A 24 -5.21 21.98 -9.14
CA LEU A 24 -5.30 21.27 -7.85
C LEU A 24 -5.75 22.16 -6.67
N GLY A 25 -6.67 23.09 -6.92
CA GLY A 25 -7.21 24.00 -5.90
C GLY A 25 -6.30 25.18 -5.53
N LYS A 26 -5.09 25.28 -6.10
CA LYS A 26 -4.18 26.43 -5.95
C LYS A 26 -4.29 27.37 -7.15
N THR A 27 -4.27 28.67 -6.90
CA THR A 27 -4.23 29.71 -7.94
C THR A 27 -2.77 30.06 -8.25
N TYR A 28 -2.41 29.97 -9.53
CA TYR A 28 -1.12 30.36 -10.10
C TYR A 28 -1.28 31.65 -10.87
N TYR A 29 -0.21 32.45 -10.91
CA TYR A 29 -0.19 33.79 -11.49
C TYR A 29 0.91 33.87 -12.55
N PHE A 30 0.62 34.54 -13.67
CA PHE A 30 1.46 34.54 -14.86
C PHE A 30 1.78 35.94 -15.34
N CYS A 31 2.98 36.10 -15.88
CA CYS A 31 3.47 37.37 -16.41
C CYS A 31 2.92 37.68 -17.80
N SER A 32 2.44 36.66 -18.50
CA SER A 32 1.91 36.74 -19.85
C SER A 32 0.75 35.75 -20.06
N HIS A 33 -0.04 35.97 -21.12
CA HIS A 33 -1.07 35.03 -21.53
C HIS A 33 -0.47 33.75 -22.12
N GLU A 34 0.70 33.86 -22.77
CA GLU A 34 1.44 32.71 -23.29
C GLU A 34 1.86 31.75 -22.17
N ASP A 35 2.47 32.26 -21.09
CA ASP A 35 2.90 31.44 -19.95
C ASP A 35 1.71 30.74 -19.28
N LYS A 36 0.59 31.45 -19.10
CA LYS A 36 -0.65 30.84 -18.60
C LYS A 36 -1.13 29.71 -19.50
N THR A 37 -1.14 29.93 -20.81
CA THR A 37 -1.61 28.94 -21.79
C THR A 37 -0.70 27.72 -21.82
N GLU A 38 0.61 27.94 -21.70
CA GLU A 38 1.59 26.86 -21.61
C GLU A 38 1.42 26.04 -20.33
N PHE A 39 1.21 26.70 -19.20
CA PHE A 39 0.87 26.05 -17.94
C PHE A 39 -0.43 25.25 -18.05
N ASP A 40 -1.49 25.81 -18.62
CA ASP A 40 -2.80 25.14 -18.76
C ASP A 40 -2.74 23.87 -19.62
N ARG A 41 -1.77 23.77 -20.55
CA ARG A 41 -1.56 22.57 -21.39
C ARG A 41 -0.88 21.43 -20.64
N ASN A 42 0.04 21.73 -19.72
CA ASN A 42 0.78 20.73 -18.97
C ASN A 42 1.23 21.27 -17.60
N PRO A 43 0.27 21.47 -16.67
CA PRO A 43 0.56 22.12 -15.40
C PRO A 43 1.52 21.28 -14.54
N GLU A 44 1.45 19.95 -14.65
CA GLU A 44 2.30 19.00 -13.92
C GLU A 44 3.80 19.24 -14.13
N ALA A 45 4.22 19.64 -15.33
CA ALA A 45 5.61 19.93 -15.64
C ALA A 45 6.18 21.12 -14.83
N TYR A 46 5.32 22.05 -14.43
CA TYR A 46 5.70 23.29 -13.74
C TYR A 46 5.50 23.21 -12.23
N VAL A 47 4.61 22.33 -11.76
CA VAL A 47 4.32 22.17 -10.33
C VAL A 47 5.06 21.01 -9.67
N ALA A 48 5.81 20.19 -10.41
CA ALA A 48 6.49 18.99 -9.88
C ALA A 48 7.34 19.26 -8.63
N LYS A 49 8.08 20.37 -8.58
CA LYS A 49 8.91 20.73 -7.41
C LYS A 49 8.07 21.11 -6.18
N GLU A 50 6.91 21.75 -6.40
CA GLU A 50 5.96 22.06 -5.33
C GLU A 50 5.14 20.83 -4.92
N ILE A 51 4.83 19.91 -5.84
CA ILE A 51 4.20 18.62 -5.52
C ILE A 51 5.12 17.79 -4.62
N VAL A 52 6.42 17.76 -4.90
CA VAL A 52 7.40 17.06 -4.05
C VAL A 52 7.53 17.73 -2.68
N ALA A 53 7.51 19.07 -2.62
CA ALA A 53 7.54 19.79 -1.34
C ALA A 53 6.23 19.64 -0.54
N ALA A 54 5.06 19.70 -1.19
CA ALA A 54 3.75 19.51 -0.56
C ALA A 54 3.47 18.06 -0.14
N ASN A 55 4.09 17.08 -0.79
CA ASN A 55 4.09 15.67 -0.35
C ASN A 55 4.85 15.44 0.96
N SER A 56 5.54 16.45 1.49
CA SER A 56 6.18 16.43 2.81
C SER A 56 5.20 16.77 3.94
N GLU A 57 4.07 17.42 3.62
CA GLU A 57 3.05 17.89 4.57
C GLU A 57 1.67 17.33 4.18
N VAL A 58 1.54 16.01 4.18
CA VAL A 58 0.26 15.36 3.85
C VAL A 58 -0.75 15.61 4.98
N PRO A 59 -1.94 16.19 4.70
CA PRO A 59 -2.99 16.34 5.70
C PRO A 59 -3.39 14.99 6.30
N PRO A 60 -3.77 14.92 7.59
CA PRO A 60 -4.16 13.67 8.21
C PRO A 60 -5.35 13.05 7.47
N GLY A 61 -5.12 11.93 6.79
CA GLY A 61 -6.16 11.16 6.10
C GLY A 61 -5.81 10.62 4.71
N ILE A 62 -4.73 11.09 4.07
CA ILE A 62 -4.23 10.51 2.81
C ILE A 62 -2.83 9.94 3.09
N LEU A 63 -2.56 8.67 2.77
CA LEU A 63 -1.21 8.14 2.85
C LEU A 63 -0.40 8.66 1.66
N SER A 64 0.83 9.14 1.89
CA SER A 64 1.78 9.42 0.79
C SER A 64 2.09 8.15 0.02
N SER A 65 2.53 8.26 -1.25
CA SER A 65 2.88 7.10 -2.08
C SER A 65 3.85 6.15 -1.37
N ASP A 66 4.85 6.67 -0.65
CA ASP A 66 5.79 5.84 0.12
C ASP A 66 5.10 5.09 1.28
N LYS A 67 4.20 5.76 2.01
CA LYS A 67 3.42 5.11 3.08
C LYS A 67 2.46 4.07 2.53
N ILE A 68 1.85 4.31 1.37
CA ILE A 68 1.00 3.31 0.69
C ILE A 68 1.84 2.10 0.32
N ILE A 69 3.01 2.31 -0.27
CA ILE A 69 3.93 1.22 -0.64
C ILE A 69 4.33 0.42 0.61
N ASP A 70 4.65 1.06 1.72
CA ASP A 70 5.02 0.37 2.96
C ASP A 70 3.86 -0.44 3.55
N GLU A 71 2.63 0.08 3.47
CA GLU A 71 1.43 -0.65 3.91
C GLU A 71 1.14 -1.86 3.00
N LEU A 72 1.24 -1.70 1.68
CA LEU A 72 1.10 -2.80 0.72
C LEU A 72 2.15 -3.90 0.96
N LYS A 73 3.40 -3.51 1.26
CA LYS A 73 4.45 -4.47 1.64
C LYS A 73 4.11 -5.19 2.94
N SER A 74 3.52 -4.51 3.91
CA SER A 74 3.06 -5.10 5.16
C SER A 74 1.96 -6.13 4.93
N LEU A 75 0.93 -5.78 4.16
CA LEU A 75 -0.15 -6.68 3.78
C LEU A 75 0.37 -7.89 3.01
N MET A 76 1.26 -7.69 2.04
CA MET A 76 1.81 -8.79 1.24
C MET A 76 2.61 -9.78 2.11
N ARG A 77 3.33 -9.31 3.13
CA ARG A 77 3.98 -10.21 4.11
C ARG A 77 2.96 -11.03 4.89
N GLN A 78 1.84 -10.43 5.30
CA GLN A 78 0.77 -11.15 5.99
C GLN A 78 0.13 -12.22 5.11
N ASP A 79 -0.08 -11.94 3.83
CA ASP A 79 -0.59 -12.95 2.89
C ASP A 79 0.43 -14.08 2.67
N TYR A 80 1.72 -13.76 2.52
CA TYR A 80 2.76 -14.81 2.45
C TYR A 80 2.73 -15.74 3.66
N ASP A 81 2.61 -15.16 4.85
CA ASP A 81 2.51 -15.92 6.09
C ASP A 81 1.26 -16.83 6.09
N ALA A 82 0.10 -16.30 5.68
CA ALA A 82 -1.13 -17.07 5.59
C ALA A 82 -1.00 -18.23 4.58
N VAL A 83 -0.37 -18.01 3.43
CA VAL A 83 -0.10 -19.08 2.45
C VAL A 83 0.69 -20.22 3.09
N LEU A 84 1.75 -19.89 3.83
CA LEU A 84 2.60 -20.89 4.48
C LEU A 84 1.83 -21.65 5.58
N ASP A 85 1.11 -20.94 6.44
CA ASP A 85 0.37 -21.53 7.56
C ASP A 85 -0.74 -22.46 7.08
N TYR A 86 -1.51 -22.06 6.07
CA TYR A 86 -2.56 -22.90 5.49
C TYR A 86 -2.01 -24.13 4.77
N LYS A 87 -0.90 -23.98 4.02
CA LYS A 87 -0.26 -25.13 3.34
C LYS A 87 0.34 -26.11 4.34
N ASP A 88 0.97 -25.62 5.40
CA ASP A 88 1.50 -26.47 6.47
C ASP A 88 0.37 -27.18 7.21
N ALA A 89 -0.69 -26.46 7.61
CA ALA A 89 -1.88 -27.05 8.23
C ALA A 89 -2.51 -28.14 7.34
N ALA A 90 -2.67 -27.88 6.05
CA ALA A 90 -3.22 -28.86 5.10
C ALA A 90 -2.35 -30.11 4.92
N GLY A 91 -1.05 -30.05 5.24
CA GLY A 91 -0.16 -31.21 5.26
C GLY A 91 -0.34 -32.12 6.47
N HIS A 92 -1.05 -31.63 7.49
CA HIS A 92 -1.17 -32.27 8.81
C HIS A 92 -2.61 -32.66 9.18
N ILE A 93 -3.56 -32.51 8.26
CA ILE A 93 -4.96 -32.85 8.45
C ILE A 93 -5.29 -34.13 7.67
N ASP A 94 -5.79 -35.14 8.37
CA ASP A 94 -6.18 -36.43 7.77
C ASP A 94 -7.48 -36.34 6.96
N ASP A 95 -8.38 -35.42 7.34
CA ASP A 95 -9.62 -35.16 6.62
C ASP A 95 -9.32 -34.45 5.29
N LYS A 96 -9.59 -35.17 4.19
CA LYS A 96 -9.26 -34.70 2.84
C LYS A 96 -10.03 -33.46 2.43
N ASP A 97 -11.28 -33.32 2.84
CA ASP A 97 -12.13 -32.20 2.44
C ASP A 97 -11.67 -30.91 3.13
N ILE A 98 -11.28 -31.03 4.42
CA ILE A 98 -10.68 -29.93 5.17
C ILE A 98 -9.32 -29.55 4.57
N ALA A 99 -8.47 -30.54 4.27
CA ALA A 99 -7.15 -30.28 3.68
C ALA A 99 -7.26 -29.61 2.29
N VAL A 100 -8.25 -30.00 1.47
CA VAL A 100 -8.54 -29.34 0.18
C VAL A 100 -8.99 -27.90 0.41
N SER A 101 -9.88 -27.65 1.36
CA SER A 101 -10.37 -26.30 1.67
C SER A 101 -9.23 -25.38 2.13
N LEU A 102 -8.34 -25.84 3.01
CA LEU A 102 -7.18 -25.06 3.45
C LEU A 102 -6.23 -24.73 2.29
N ARG A 103 -6.02 -25.66 1.35
CA ARG A 103 -5.22 -25.40 0.16
C ARG A 103 -5.86 -24.34 -0.74
N GLN A 104 -7.18 -24.36 -0.91
CA GLN A 104 -7.91 -23.34 -1.67
C GLN A 104 -7.76 -21.95 -1.03
N PHE A 105 -7.85 -21.83 0.30
CA PHE A 105 -7.57 -20.56 0.98
C PHE A 105 -6.12 -20.10 0.78
N ALA A 106 -5.16 -21.02 0.79
CA ALA A 106 -3.77 -20.69 0.48
C ALA A 106 -3.59 -20.22 -0.97
N ASP A 107 -4.33 -20.77 -1.92
CA ASP A 107 -4.28 -20.35 -3.32
C ASP A 107 -4.90 -18.96 -3.51
N ASP A 108 -5.97 -18.63 -2.78
CA ASP A 108 -6.54 -17.28 -2.75
C ASP A 108 -5.55 -16.25 -2.19
N HIS A 109 -4.89 -16.55 -1.06
CA HIS A 109 -3.83 -15.67 -0.54
C HIS A 109 -2.64 -15.55 -1.51
N THR A 110 -2.31 -16.61 -2.26
CA THR A 110 -1.27 -16.55 -3.30
C THR A 110 -1.65 -15.57 -4.41
N ARG A 111 -2.94 -15.48 -4.76
CA ARG A 111 -3.45 -14.47 -5.71
C ARG A 111 -3.27 -13.05 -5.17
N HIS A 112 -3.63 -12.82 -3.90
CA HIS A 112 -3.44 -11.50 -3.27
C HIS A 112 -1.98 -11.06 -3.24
N VAL A 113 -1.04 -11.98 -2.95
CA VAL A 113 0.40 -11.70 -3.04
C VAL A 113 0.78 -11.18 -4.43
N SER A 114 0.30 -11.84 -5.49
CA SER A 114 0.57 -11.42 -6.87
C SER A 114 0.01 -10.03 -7.16
N GLU A 115 -1.23 -9.76 -6.75
CA GLU A 115 -1.90 -8.48 -6.98
C GLU A 115 -1.20 -7.34 -6.22
N LEU A 116 -0.82 -7.57 -4.96
CA LEU A 116 -0.10 -6.58 -4.15
C LEU A 116 1.30 -6.32 -4.71
N SER A 117 2.00 -7.36 -5.18
CA SER A 117 3.30 -7.21 -5.85
C SER A 117 3.18 -6.30 -7.08
N ASP A 118 2.16 -6.49 -7.91
CA ASP A 118 1.92 -5.67 -9.10
C ASP A 118 1.64 -4.21 -8.73
N TRP A 119 0.84 -3.97 -7.68
CA TRP A 119 0.57 -2.61 -7.20
C TRP A 119 1.81 -1.92 -6.62
N ILE A 120 2.61 -2.63 -5.83
CA ILE A 120 3.88 -2.12 -5.30
C ILE A 120 4.79 -1.71 -6.47
N ALA A 121 4.91 -2.55 -7.50
CA ALA A 121 5.72 -2.25 -8.68
C ALA A 121 5.18 -1.06 -9.49
N LYS A 122 3.85 -0.97 -9.69
CA LYS A 122 3.20 0.16 -10.38
C LYS A 122 3.42 1.49 -9.68
N LEU A 123 3.54 1.49 -8.36
CA LEU A 123 3.84 2.68 -7.55
C LEU A 123 5.34 2.99 -7.47
N GLY A 124 6.20 2.21 -8.15
CA GLY A 124 7.66 2.39 -8.15
C GLY A 124 8.39 1.73 -6.97
N GLY A 125 7.70 0.93 -6.16
CA GLY A 125 8.27 0.16 -5.07
C GLY A 125 8.85 -1.19 -5.53
N ILE A 126 9.69 -1.77 -4.68
CA ILE A 126 10.24 -3.13 -4.88
C ILE A 126 9.45 -4.09 -3.97
N PRO A 127 8.77 -5.11 -4.53
CA PRO A 127 8.05 -6.11 -3.75
C PRO A 127 9.00 -6.91 -2.83
N PRO A 128 8.70 -7.07 -1.52
CA PRO A 128 9.52 -7.90 -0.64
C PRO A 128 9.49 -9.37 -1.05
N ALA A 129 10.65 -10.01 -0.93
CA ALA A 129 10.77 -11.45 -1.04
C ALA A 129 10.06 -12.15 0.14
N PRO A 130 9.65 -13.42 0.00
CA PRO A 130 9.15 -14.21 1.11
C PRO A 130 10.22 -14.29 2.21
N SER A 131 9.90 -13.90 3.45
CA SER A 131 10.82 -14.03 4.59
C SER A 131 10.22 -14.99 5.62
N ARG A 132 11.02 -15.94 6.14
CA ARG A 132 10.59 -16.92 7.15
C ARG A 132 10.93 -16.50 8.59
N ASP A 133 11.50 -15.31 8.78
CA ASP A 133 12.33 -15.00 9.95
C ASP A 133 11.59 -14.81 11.29
N ILE A 134 10.27 -14.66 11.31
CA ILE A 134 9.52 -14.43 12.56
C ILE A 134 8.59 -15.61 12.91
N LYS A 135 7.94 -16.23 11.91
CA LYS A 135 6.99 -17.33 12.12
C LYS A 135 7.63 -18.71 12.31
N GLY A 136 8.92 -18.89 12.02
CA GLY A 136 9.63 -20.14 12.31
C GLY A 136 9.56 -20.54 13.79
N ILE A 137 9.61 -19.56 14.70
CA ILE A 137 9.53 -19.76 16.16
C ILE A 137 8.11 -20.16 16.60
N LEU A 138 7.08 -19.57 15.99
CA LEU A 138 5.67 -19.90 16.27
C LEU A 138 5.32 -21.30 15.75
N ILE A 139 5.70 -21.64 14.51
CA ILE A 139 5.43 -22.94 13.88
C ILE A 139 6.11 -24.09 14.63
N GLU A 140 7.33 -23.89 15.15
CA GLU A 140 8.01 -24.87 15.99
C GLU A 140 7.26 -25.10 17.33
N GLY A 141 6.64 -24.05 17.88
CA GLY A 141 5.75 -24.14 19.05
C GLY A 141 4.42 -24.85 18.77
N TYR A 142 3.78 -24.60 17.62
CA TYR A 142 2.51 -25.23 17.23
C TYR A 142 2.67 -26.71 16.86
N SER A 143 3.78 -27.08 16.23
CA SER A 143 4.11 -28.48 15.95
C SER A 143 4.25 -29.32 17.23
N ARG A 144 4.60 -28.69 18.37
CA ARG A 144 4.60 -29.33 19.69
C ARG A 144 3.20 -29.49 20.29
N LEU A 145 2.25 -28.60 19.99
CA LEU A 145 0.85 -28.71 20.43
C LEU A 145 0.07 -29.81 19.69
N ARG A 146 0.55 -30.24 18.51
CA ARG A 146 -0.01 -31.32 17.70
C ARG A 146 -0.14 -32.66 18.45
N GLY A 147 0.73 -32.91 19.43
CA GLY A 147 0.66 -34.11 20.27
C GLY A 147 -0.51 -34.13 21.27
N ILE A 148 -1.19 -32.99 21.49
CA ILE A 148 -2.16 -32.83 22.59
C ILE A 148 -3.61 -32.65 22.08
N THR A 149 -3.84 -31.99 20.92
CA THR A 149 -5.20 -31.57 20.51
C THR A 149 -5.66 -32.00 19.10
N GLY A 150 -4.80 -32.55 18.25
CA GLY A 150 -5.14 -32.98 16.88
C GLY A 150 -5.66 -31.86 15.96
N THR A 151 -6.39 -32.21 14.88
CA THR A 151 -6.94 -31.31 13.83
C THR A 151 -7.71 -30.11 14.38
N ARG A 152 -8.46 -30.29 15.48
CA ARG A 152 -9.27 -29.22 16.09
C ARG A 152 -8.42 -28.09 16.66
N GLY A 153 -7.23 -28.40 17.20
CA GLY A 153 -6.32 -27.37 17.70
C GLY A 153 -5.77 -26.49 16.58
N ILE A 154 -5.53 -27.08 15.40
CA ILE A 154 -5.06 -26.37 14.20
C ILE A 154 -6.14 -25.40 13.71
N LEU A 155 -7.39 -25.85 13.59
CA LEU A 155 -8.48 -25.01 13.10
C LEU A 155 -8.81 -23.85 14.04
N LEU A 156 -8.79 -24.07 15.36
CA LEU A 156 -9.03 -23.00 16.34
C LEU A 156 -7.95 -21.92 16.30
N ALA A 157 -6.69 -22.30 16.04
CA ALA A 157 -5.60 -21.35 15.90
C ALA A 157 -5.79 -20.48 14.64
N LEU A 158 -6.09 -21.11 13.49
CA LEU A 158 -6.37 -20.40 12.23
C LEU A 158 -7.59 -19.47 12.37
N GLU A 159 -8.65 -19.94 13.04
CA GLU A 159 -9.84 -19.14 13.31
C GLU A 159 -9.53 -17.94 14.21
N SER A 160 -8.71 -18.12 15.26
CA SER A 160 -8.31 -17.02 16.14
C SER A 160 -7.49 -15.96 15.40
N GLU A 161 -6.60 -16.36 14.49
CA GLU A 161 -5.87 -15.40 13.66
C GLU A 161 -6.79 -14.64 12.70
N ALA A 162 -7.72 -15.33 12.04
CA ALA A 162 -8.69 -14.70 11.15
C ALA A 162 -9.60 -13.70 11.90
N ARG A 163 -10.08 -14.05 13.10
CA ARG A 163 -10.89 -13.16 13.94
C ARG A 163 -10.12 -11.95 14.44
N MET A 164 -8.85 -12.11 14.79
CA MET A 164 -7.98 -10.99 15.20
C MET A 164 -7.78 -10.00 14.06
N ARG A 165 -7.68 -10.47 12.81
CA ARG A 165 -7.58 -9.61 11.62
C ARG A 165 -8.88 -8.86 11.33
N VAL A 166 -10.05 -9.48 11.44
CA VAL A 166 -11.33 -8.77 11.23
C VAL A 166 -11.50 -7.61 12.23
N ARG A 167 -11.06 -7.80 13.48
CA ARG A 167 -11.15 -6.77 14.53
C ARG A 167 -10.20 -5.59 14.34
N SER A 168 -9.10 -5.75 13.59
CA SER A 168 -8.19 -4.63 13.29
C SER A 168 -8.69 -3.69 12.19
N TYR A 169 -9.75 -4.06 11.47
CA TYR A 169 -10.41 -3.23 10.46
C TYR A 169 -11.73 -2.60 10.96
N SER A 170 -12.05 -2.76 12.25
CA SER A 170 -13.27 -2.25 12.90
C SER A 170 -13.00 -0.98 13.71
#